data_AF-A0A2C9KCK1-F1
#
_entry.id   AF-A0A2C9KCK1-F1
#
_cell.length_a   1.000
_cell.length_b   1.000
_cell.length_c   1.000
_cell.angle_alpha   90.00
_cell.angle_beta   90.00
_cell.angle_gamma   90.00
#
_symmetry.space_group_name_H-M   'P 1'
#
loop_
_entity.id
_entity.type
_entity.pdbx_description
1 polymer ?
#
loop_
_entity_poly.entity_id
_entity_poly.type
_entity_poly.pdbx_seq_one_letter_code
_entity_poly.pdbx_strand_id
1 'polypeptide(L)'
;MPIHFQVPPPPGAGGSDGDDGKKRNSKMEYSFDSSALERAAKAAKELESSKHAKEALVLIQEQERTKALEHQKQIKEYEAHLEQLKIEQVRAVAEERRKTMSEETKQHQYKAQYDDQLARKRYEDQLAQQAHMNEENLRKQEESVKKQEAMRIATMEKEAEIRHKHDLMRIEAEMRARGQVERENRDIIKEQIRLRAEEDRKTKIDAINTYGQVLGTGLSTFLNNWNMITAFAGGATLVIGGYYGVKHSFGLVFRAVESRLGKPSLVRETSRFTVGRAFKHPIQTVKNMIRKPDDPLKGIILKPSLEEKLRDIAIATRHTKKNNGYFRNILMYGPPGTGKTMFAKSLAKHSGMHYAIMTGGDIAPMGKEGVTAMHKVFDWAHTSSKG
;
A
#
# COMPACT_ATOMS: atom_id res chain seq x y z
N MET A 1 -24.22 -7.47 33.54
CA MET A 1 -25.16 -8.34 34.28
C MET A 1 -24.35 -9.27 35.17
N PRO A 2 -24.66 -9.38 36.47
CA PRO A 2 -23.99 -10.33 37.34
C PRO A 2 -24.57 -11.72 37.06
N ILE A 3 -23.73 -12.72 36.75
CA ILE A 3 -24.19 -14.09 36.52
C ILE A 3 -23.87 -14.91 37.76
N HIS A 4 -24.94 -15.30 38.46
CA HIS A 4 -24.93 -16.26 39.55
C HIS A 4 -24.36 -17.60 39.09
N PHE A 5 -23.45 -18.16 39.87
CA PHE A 5 -23.02 -19.56 39.73
C PHE A 5 -24.07 -20.45 40.39
N GLN A 6 -24.75 -21.24 39.57
CA GLN A 6 -25.69 -22.28 40.01
C GLN A 6 -24.94 -23.62 39.96
N VAL A 7 -24.78 -24.25 41.12
CA VAL A 7 -24.17 -25.58 41.26
C VAL A 7 -25.21 -26.63 40.83
N PRO A 8 -24.86 -27.64 40.02
CA PRO A 8 -25.82 -28.67 39.63
C PRO A 8 -26.17 -29.60 40.81
N PRO A 9 -27.40 -30.13 40.86
CA PRO A 9 -27.84 -31.01 41.95
C PRO A 9 -27.22 -32.42 41.81
N PRO A 10 -27.12 -33.18 42.91
CA PRO A 10 -26.61 -34.55 42.88
C PRO A 10 -27.60 -35.48 42.16
N PRO A 11 -27.11 -36.57 41.51
CA PRO A 11 -27.97 -37.52 40.85
C PRO A 11 -28.77 -38.32 41.89
N GLY A 12 -30.09 -38.30 41.71
CA GLY A 12 -31.06 -39.01 42.52
C GLY A 12 -31.08 -40.52 42.28
N ALA A 13 -31.44 -41.24 43.34
CA ALA A 13 -31.63 -42.67 43.37
C ALA A 13 -32.90 -43.11 42.63
N GLY A 14 -32.83 -44.24 41.93
CA GLY A 14 -33.94 -45.03 41.41
C GLY A 14 -33.43 -46.43 41.09
N GLY A 15 -33.89 -47.45 41.82
CA GLY A 15 -33.35 -48.81 41.80
C GLY A 15 -34.15 -49.83 40.99
N SER A 16 -33.58 -51.03 40.82
CA SER A 16 -34.20 -52.34 41.09
C SER A 16 -33.25 -53.51 40.78
N ASP A 17 -33.16 -54.42 41.74
CA ASP A 17 -33.00 -55.88 41.65
C ASP A 17 -31.72 -56.52 41.10
N GLY A 18 -31.14 -57.40 41.93
CA GLY A 18 -30.11 -58.36 41.53
C GLY A 18 -29.20 -58.83 42.66
N ASP A 19 -29.81 -59.49 43.66
CA ASP A 19 -29.33 -60.63 44.44
C ASP A 19 -27.88 -60.72 45.00
N ASP A 20 -27.89 -61.27 46.22
CA ASP A 20 -26.87 -62.11 46.84
C ASP A 20 -25.69 -61.54 47.64
N GLY A 21 -25.68 -61.96 48.92
CA GLY A 21 -24.44 -62.40 49.54
C GLY A 21 -23.76 -61.49 50.56
N LYS A 22 -24.18 -61.67 51.82
CA LYS A 22 -23.36 -61.54 53.06
C LYS A 22 -22.99 -60.12 53.53
N LYS A 23 -23.78 -59.69 54.52
CA LYS A 23 -23.28 -58.91 55.68
C LYS A 23 -21.97 -59.52 56.18
N ARG A 24 -20.85 -58.82 55.98
CA ARG A 24 -19.64 -59.00 56.79
C ARG A 24 -19.35 -57.68 57.50
N ASN A 25 -19.83 -57.64 58.73
CA ASN A 25 -19.45 -56.70 59.75
C ASN A 25 -17.96 -56.94 60.07
N SER A 26 -17.02 -56.29 59.38
CA SER A 26 -15.60 -56.34 59.75
C SER A 26 -15.32 -55.30 60.82
N LYS A 27 -15.85 -55.57 62.02
CA LYS A 27 -15.28 -55.05 63.25
C LYS A 27 -13.82 -55.52 63.24
N MET A 28 -12.86 -54.60 63.06
CA MET A 28 -11.43 -54.90 63.16
C MET A 28 -11.16 -55.30 64.61
N GLU A 29 -11.34 -56.58 64.89
CA GLU A 29 -11.03 -57.21 66.16
C GLU A 29 -9.51 -57.36 66.20
N TYR A 30 -8.85 -56.44 66.89
CA TYR A 30 -7.47 -56.63 67.33
C TYR A 30 -7.47 -57.79 68.32
N SER A 31 -7.36 -59.02 67.81
CA SER A 31 -7.12 -60.20 68.62
C SER A 31 -5.69 -60.13 69.14
N PHE A 32 -5.56 -59.82 70.43
CA PHE A 32 -4.29 -59.80 71.14
C PHE A 32 -3.90 -61.25 71.41
N ASP A 33 -3.01 -61.82 70.58
CA ASP A 33 -2.59 -63.21 70.70
C ASP A 33 -1.63 -63.39 71.90
N SER A 34 -2.21 -63.59 73.09
CA SER A 34 -1.49 -63.76 74.35
C SER A 34 -0.53 -64.96 74.33
N SER A 35 -0.84 -65.98 73.51
CA SER A 35 0.00 -67.17 73.33
C SER A 35 1.28 -66.89 72.53
N ALA A 36 1.23 -65.92 71.60
CA ALA A 36 2.38 -65.50 70.81
C ALA A 36 3.32 -64.64 71.67
N LEU A 37 2.76 -63.78 72.53
CA LEU A 37 3.50 -63.00 73.51
C LEU A 37 4.17 -63.87 74.58
N GLU A 38 3.50 -64.91 75.07
CA GLU A 38 4.10 -65.84 76.05
C GLU A 38 5.24 -66.66 75.42
N ARG A 39 5.08 -67.11 74.17
CA ARG A 39 6.16 -67.77 73.41
C ARG A 39 7.32 -66.83 73.12
N ALA A 40 7.04 -65.58 72.75
CA ALA A 40 8.06 -64.56 72.52
C ALA A 40 8.81 -64.19 73.81
N ALA A 41 8.10 -64.09 74.95
CA ALA A 41 8.69 -63.80 76.25
C ALA A 41 9.57 -64.96 76.74
N LYS A 42 9.14 -66.21 76.54
CA LYS A 42 9.96 -67.39 76.85
C LYS A 42 11.20 -67.47 75.95
N ALA A 43 11.06 -67.23 74.65
CA ALA A 43 12.16 -67.18 73.69
C ALA A 43 13.16 -66.04 74.00
N ALA A 44 12.67 -64.87 74.42
CA ALA A 44 13.52 -63.75 74.84
C ALA A 44 14.34 -64.08 76.09
N LYS A 45 13.75 -64.76 77.07
CA LYS A 45 14.43 -65.18 78.31
C LYS A 45 15.48 -66.27 78.05
N GLU A 46 15.21 -67.21 77.15
CA GLU A 46 16.19 -68.20 76.70
C GLU A 46 17.33 -67.56 75.90
N LEU A 47 17.02 -66.58 75.03
CA LEU A 47 18.01 -65.79 74.29
C LEU A 47 18.96 -65.02 75.22
N GLU A 48 18.45 -64.35 76.27
CA GLU A 48 19.26 -63.60 77.24
C GLU A 48 20.26 -64.47 78.03
N SER A 49 19.93 -65.75 78.25
CA SER A 49 20.81 -66.70 78.96
C SER A 49 21.98 -67.22 78.12
N SER A 50 21.97 -66.97 76.80
CA SER A 50 22.97 -67.47 75.86
C SER A 50 24.20 -66.54 75.76
N LYS A 51 25.38 -67.10 75.48
CA LYS A 51 26.63 -66.32 75.34
C LYS A 51 26.60 -65.29 74.18
N HIS A 52 25.71 -65.47 73.19
CA HIS A 52 25.61 -64.65 71.98
C HIS A 52 24.36 -63.75 71.93
N ALA A 53 23.64 -63.60 73.05
CA ALA A 53 22.40 -62.83 73.13
C ALA A 53 22.49 -61.42 72.54
N LYS A 54 23.63 -60.74 72.77
CA LYS A 54 23.90 -59.38 72.30
C LYS A 54 24.02 -59.31 70.78
N GLU A 55 24.70 -60.27 70.16
CA GLU A 55 24.89 -60.33 68.70
C GLU A 55 23.58 -60.67 67.99
N ALA A 56 22.78 -61.59 68.56
CA ALA A 56 21.46 -61.94 68.04
C ALA A 56 20.48 -60.75 68.12
N LEU A 57 20.51 -59.97 69.20
CA LEU A 57 19.69 -58.75 69.31
C LEU A 57 20.06 -57.68 68.29
N VAL A 58 21.37 -57.46 68.04
CA VAL A 58 21.83 -56.52 67.00
C VAL A 58 21.34 -56.97 65.63
N LEU A 59 21.43 -58.26 65.31
CA LEU A 59 20.95 -58.81 64.04
C LEU A 59 19.42 -58.65 63.87
N ILE A 60 18.63 -58.88 64.92
CA ILE A 60 17.18 -58.64 64.91
C ILE A 60 16.88 -57.15 64.71
N GLN A 61 17.61 -56.27 65.39
CA GLN A 61 17.46 -54.82 65.26
C GLN A 61 17.80 -54.35 63.83
N GLU A 62 18.83 -54.91 63.22
CA GLU A 62 19.17 -54.65 61.83
C GLU A 62 18.11 -55.17 60.85
N GLN A 63 17.57 -56.37 61.06
CA GLN A 63 16.49 -56.93 60.23
C GLN A 63 15.18 -56.14 60.35
N GLU A 64 14.83 -55.65 61.54
CA GLU A 64 13.67 -54.77 61.72
C GLU A 64 13.89 -53.42 61.01
N ARG A 65 15.11 -52.88 61.07
CA ARG A 65 15.48 -51.68 60.31
C ARG A 65 15.38 -51.90 58.80
N THR A 66 15.84 -53.04 58.27
CA THR A 66 15.72 -53.32 56.83
C THR A 66 14.27 -53.48 56.41
N LYS A 67 13.43 -54.17 57.20
CA LYS A 67 11.99 -54.28 56.93
C LYS A 67 11.28 -52.92 56.99
N ALA A 68 11.62 -52.08 57.96
CA ALA A 68 11.08 -50.72 58.05
C ALA A 68 11.46 -49.87 56.82
N LEU A 69 12.71 -50.00 56.34
CA LEU A 69 13.17 -49.35 55.11
C LEU A 69 12.47 -49.90 53.86
N GLU A 70 12.23 -51.21 53.76
CA GLU A 70 11.48 -51.82 52.65
C GLU A 70 10.04 -51.33 52.61
N HIS A 71 9.34 -51.29 53.75
CA HIS A 71 8.00 -50.72 53.83
C HIS A 71 7.98 -49.24 53.46
N GLN A 72 8.97 -48.46 53.93
CA GLN A 72 9.08 -47.06 53.55
C GLN A 72 9.32 -46.89 52.05
N LYS A 73 10.12 -47.77 51.44
CA LYS A 73 10.37 -47.79 49.99
C LYS A 73 9.08 -48.10 49.23
N GLN A 74 8.31 -49.11 49.64
CA GLN A 74 7.03 -49.46 49.02
C GLN A 74 6.03 -48.31 49.10
N ILE A 75 5.91 -47.65 50.26
CA ILE A 75 5.02 -46.48 50.44
C ILE A 75 5.40 -45.36 49.45
N LYS A 76 6.70 -45.07 49.31
CA LYS A 76 7.19 -44.05 48.36
C LYS A 76 6.96 -44.44 46.90
N GLU A 77 7.09 -45.72 46.55
CA GLU A 77 6.78 -46.23 45.21
C GLU A 77 5.29 -46.09 44.88
N TYR A 78 4.40 -46.41 45.84
CA TYR A 78 2.96 -46.18 45.69
C TYR A 78 2.62 -44.70 45.56
N GLU A 79 3.24 -43.84 46.37
CA GLU A 79 3.06 -42.38 46.29
C GLU A 79 3.47 -41.84 44.91
N ALA A 80 4.64 -42.25 44.41
CA ALA A 80 5.11 -41.89 43.07
C ALA A 80 4.15 -42.36 41.97
N HIS A 81 3.60 -43.58 42.08
CA HIS A 81 2.63 -44.09 41.13
C HIS A 81 1.30 -43.29 41.16
N LEU A 82 0.83 -42.91 42.35
CA LEU A 82 -0.35 -42.05 42.48
C LEU A 82 -0.12 -40.65 41.88
N GLU A 83 1.07 -40.09 42.03
CA GLU A 83 1.43 -38.82 41.39
C GLU A 83 1.46 -38.95 39.85
N GLN A 84 2.01 -40.04 39.32
CA GLN A 84 2.00 -40.30 37.87
C GLN A 84 0.57 -40.38 37.32
N LEU A 85 -0.33 -41.11 37.99
CA LEU A 85 -1.74 -41.20 37.59
C LEU A 85 -2.44 -39.83 37.62
N LYS A 86 -2.15 -38.99 38.62
CA LYS A 86 -2.68 -37.61 38.67
C LYS A 86 -2.17 -36.77 37.50
N ILE A 87 -0.90 -36.88 37.15
CA ILE A 87 -0.31 -36.17 36.01
C ILE A 87 -0.99 -36.61 34.70
N GLU A 88 -1.22 -37.91 34.54
CA GLU A 88 -1.90 -38.46 33.36
C GLU A 88 -3.35 -37.99 33.26
N GLN A 89 -4.08 -37.96 34.37
CA GLN A 89 -5.45 -37.42 34.41
C GLN A 89 -5.49 -35.94 34.03
N VAL A 90 -4.55 -35.13 34.54
CA VAL A 90 -4.45 -33.70 34.16
C VAL A 90 -4.11 -33.55 32.68
N ARG A 91 -3.24 -34.40 32.13
CA ARG A 91 -2.92 -34.40 30.69
C ARG A 91 -4.14 -34.74 29.85
N ALA A 92 -4.88 -35.80 30.19
CA ALA A 92 -6.09 -36.20 29.47
C ALA A 92 -7.15 -35.07 29.43
N VAL A 93 -7.42 -34.43 30.58
CA VAL A 93 -8.35 -33.29 30.66
C VAL A 93 -7.85 -32.09 29.86
N ALA A 94 -6.53 -31.83 29.88
CA ALA A 94 -5.94 -30.75 29.10
C ALA A 94 -6.04 -31.01 27.59
N GLU A 95 -5.89 -32.26 27.15
CA GLU A 95 -6.05 -32.65 25.75
C GLU A 95 -7.49 -32.51 25.28
N GLU A 96 -8.48 -32.92 26.07
CA GLU A 96 -9.90 -32.72 25.74
C GLU A 96 -10.24 -31.24 25.62
N ARG A 97 -9.79 -30.40 26.57
CA ARG A 97 -9.98 -28.95 26.50
C ARG A 97 -9.31 -28.33 25.28
N ARG A 98 -8.15 -28.83 24.86
CA ARG A 98 -7.50 -28.36 23.62
C ARG A 98 -8.32 -28.71 22.39
N LYS A 99 -8.93 -29.91 22.35
CA LYS A 99 -9.80 -30.33 21.25
C LYS A 99 -11.05 -29.45 21.17
N THR A 100 -11.75 -29.23 22.28
CA THR A 100 -12.95 -28.37 22.30
C THR A 100 -12.64 -26.93 21.91
N MET A 101 -11.58 -26.35 22.47
CA MET A 101 -11.13 -25.00 22.10
C MET A 101 -10.74 -24.90 20.62
N SER A 102 -10.15 -25.95 20.05
CA SER A 102 -9.82 -25.98 18.62
C SER A 102 -11.07 -26.02 17.74
N GLU A 103 -12.14 -26.69 18.16
CA GLU A 103 -13.39 -26.75 17.40
C GLU A 103 -14.16 -25.43 17.50
N GLU A 104 -14.26 -24.84 18.69
CA GLU A 104 -14.86 -23.53 18.90
C GLU A 104 -14.15 -22.43 18.09
N THR A 105 -12.82 -22.44 18.08
CA THR A 105 -12.04 -21.49 17.28
C THR A 105 -12.26 -21.67 15.79
N LYS A 106 -12.38 -22.91 15.29
CA LYS A 106 -12.75 -23.17 13.89
C LYS A 106 -14.13 -22.63 13.55
N GLN A 107 -15.12 -22.85 14.42
CA GLN A 107 -16.47 -22.31 14.23
C GLN A 107 -16.48 -20.78 14.22
N HIS A 108 -15.75 -20.15 15.15
CA HIS A 108 -15.59 -18.70 15.19
C HIS A 108 -14.93 -18.14 13.94
N GLN A 109 -13.87 -18.79 13.44
CA GLN A 109 -13.22 -18.41 12.18
C GLN A 109 -14.17 -18.54 10.99
N TYR A 110 -14.91 -19.64 10.89
CA TYR A 110 -15.88 -19.85 9.81
C TYR A 110 -16.98 -18.77 9.83
N LYS A 111 -17.52 -18.45 11.01
CA LYS A 111 -18.52 -17.40 11.18
C LYS A 111 -17.97 -16.02 10.78
N ALA A 112 -16.75 -15.68 11.21
CA ALA A 112 -16.10 -14.42 10.85
C ALA A 112 -15.87 -14.29 9.34
N GLN A 113 -15.45 -15.38 8.68
CA GLN A 113 -15.28 -15.39 7.22
C GLN A 113 -16.61 -15.24 6.48
N TYR A 114 -17.66 -15.90 6.95
CA TYR A 114 -18.99 -15.78 6.38
C TYR A 114 -19.55 -14.36 6.51
N ASP A 115 -19.37 -13.74 7.67
CA ASP A 115 -19.78 -12.35 7.92
C ASP A 115 -19.01 -11.36 7.03
N ASP A 116 -17.69 -11.57 6.82
CA ASP A 116 -16.89 -10.76 5.89
C ASP A 116 -17.37 -10.90 4.44
N GLN A 117 -17.66 -12.12 3.99
CA GLN A 117 -18.21 -12.36 2.65
C GLN A 117 -19.56 -11.66 2.45
N LEU A 118 -20.43 -11.72 3.45
CA LEU A 118 -21.74 -11.08 3.40
C LEU A 118 -21.62 -9.55 3.41
N ALA A 119 -20.68 -9.00 4.18
CA ALA A 119 -20.38 -7.57 4.18
C ALA A 119 -19.86 -7.08 2.82
N ARG A 120 -19.00 -7.86 2.16
CA ARG A 120 -18.52 -7.57 0.80
C ARG A 120 -19.66 -7.54 -0.21
N LYS A 121 -20.54 -8.55 -0.20
CA LYS A 121 -21.72 -8.58 -1.09
C LYS A 121 -22.63 -7.37 -0.89
N ARG A 122 -22.96 -7.03 0.36
CA ARG A 122 -23.78 -5.82 0.66
C ARG A 122 -23.12 -4.54 0.15
N TYR A 123 -21.80 -4.44 0.27
CA TYR A 123 -21.05 -3.28 -0.21
C TYR A 123 -21.02 -3.21 -1.74
N GLU A 124 -20.85 -4.34 -2.42
CA GLU A 124 -20.94 -4.44 -3.87
C GLU A 124 -22.34 -4.06 -4.39
N ASP A 125 -23.40 -4.56 -3.74
CA ASP A 125 -24.78 -4.21 -4.10
C ASP A 125 -25.06 -2.71 -3.93
N GLN A 126 -24.56 -2.09 -2.85
CA GLN A 126 -24.68 -0.64 -2.64
C GLN A 126 -23.93 0.17 -3.70
N LEU A 127 -22.72 -0.26 -4.09
CA LEU A 127 -21.95 0.38 -5.15
C LEU A 127 -22.62 0.24 -6.51
N ALA A 128 -23.18 -0.92 -6.82
CA ALA A 128 -23.92 -1.16 -8.05
C ALA A 128 -25.17 -0.27 -8.13
N GLN A 129 -25.92 -0.15 -7.03
CA GLN A 129 -27.06 0.76 -6.94
C GLN A 129 -26.63 2.22 -7.14
N GLN A 130 -25.55 2.65 -6.50
CA GLN A 130 -25.05 4.02 -6.66
C GLN A 130 -24.57 4.30 -8.08
N ALA A 131 -23.90 3.34 -8.72
CA ALA A 131 -23.48 3.43 -10.12
C ALA A 131 -24.68 3.57 -11.06
N HIS A 132 -25.71 2.74 -10.89
CA HIS A 132 -26.94 2.81 -11.67
C HIS A 132 -27.64 4.18 -11.51
N MET A 133 -27.72 4.71 -10.28
CA MET A 133 -28.29 6.04 -10.03
C MET A 133 -27.47 7.16 -10.70
N ASN A 134 -26.14 7.06 -10.68
CA ASN A 134 -25.27 8.02 -11.34
C ASN A 134 -25.40 7.96 -12.86
N GLU A 135 -25.50 6.76 -13.43
CA GLU A 135 -25.71 6.55 -14.86
C GLU A 135 -27.05 7.13 -15.33
N GLU A 136 -28.14 6.91 -14.57
CA GLU A 136 -29.43 7.52 -14.88
C GLU A 136 -29.39 9.05 -14.81
N ASN A 137 -28.67 9.61 -13.83
CA ASN A 137 -28.50 11.06 -13.71
C ASN A 137 -27.69 11.64 -14.87
N LEU A 138 -26.60 10.97 -15.27
CA LEU A 138 -25.78 11.37 -16.41
C LEU A 138 -26.59 11.31 -17.71
N ARG A 139 -27.37 10.23 -17.91
CA ARG A 139 -28.23 10.09 -19.08
C ARG A 139 -29.28 11.20 -19.18
N LYS A 140 -29.90 11.59 -18.06
CA LYS A 140 -30.83 12.75 -18.02
C LYS A 140 -30.10 14.06 -18.35
N GLN A 141 -28.88 14.25 -17.86
CA GLN A 141 -28.05 15.42 -18.19
C GLN A 141 -27.69 15.46 -19.67
N GLU A 142 -27.22 14.34 -20.25
CA GLU A 142 -26.93 14.23 -21.68
C GLU A 142 -28.17 14.53 -22.54
N GLU A 143 -29.33 13.99 -22.17
CA GLU A 143 -30.59 14.28 -22.87
C GLU A 143 -30.95 15.77 -22.79
N SER A 144 -30.73 16.42 -21.64
CA SER A 144 -30.95 17.87 -21.49
C SER A 144 -29.98 18.70 -22.33
N VAL A 145 -28.70 18.31 -22.41
CA VAL A 145 -27.66 19.00 -23.19
C VAL A 145 -27.95 18.84 -24.68
N LYS A 146 -28.28 17.63 -25.14
CA LYS A 146 -28.69 17.38 -26.52
C LYS A 146 -29.90 18.22 -26.93
N LYS A 147 -30.90 18.37 -26.05
CA LYS A 147 -32.06 19.26 -26.29
C LYS A 147 -31.65 20.74 -26.40
N GLN A 148 -30.73 21.20 -25.55
CA GLN A 148 -30.22 22.57 -25.61
C GLN A 148 -29.37 22.83 -26.86
N GLU A 149 -28.52 21.88 -27.26
CA GLU A 149 -27.71 21.96 -28.48
C GLU A 149 -28.60 21.97 -29.73
N ALA A 150 -29.60 21.09 -29.81
CA ALA A 150 -30.55 21.07 -30.91
C ALA A 150 -31.32 22.40 -31.03
N MET A 151 -31.74 22.99 -29.89
CA MET A 151 -32.38 24.31 -29.88
C MET A 151 -31.43 25.42 -30.34
N ARG A 152 -30.16 25.38 -29.94
CA ARG A 152 -29.12 26.32 -30.40
C ARG A 152 -28.84 26.19 -31.90
N ILE A 153 -28.73 24.97 -32.41
CA ILE A 153 -28.53 24.72 -33.84
C ILE A 153 -29.71 25.26 -34.64
N ALA A 154 -30.95 24.95 -34.23
CA ALA A 154 -32.15 25.45 -34.90
C ALA A 154 -32.27 26.99 -34.88
N THR A 155 -31.82 27.64 -33.80
CA THR A 155 -31.81 29.12 -33.72
C THR A 155 -30.73 29.72 -34.61
N MET A 156 -29.53 29.14 -34.64
CA MET A 156 -28.46 29.58 -35.54
C MET A 156 -28.82 29.37 -37.01
N GLU A 157 -29.44 28.25 -37.37
CA GLU A 157 -29.92 27.98 -38.73
C GLU A 157 -30.94 29.04 -39.16
N LYS A 158 -31.92 29.35 -38.30
CA LYS A 158 -32.92 30.39 -38.58
C LYS A 158 -32.27 31.77 -38.73
N GLU A 159 -31.28 32.10 -37.92
CA GLU A 159 -30.55 33.36 -38.03
C GLU A 159 -29.72 33.43 -39.32
N ALA A 160 -29.05 32.34 -39.69
CA ALA A 160 -28.29 32.21 -40.92
C ALA A 160 -29.19 32.34 -42.15
N GLU A 161 -30.39 31.73 -42.14
CA GLU A 161 -31.38 31.89 -43.20
C GLU A 161 -31.85 33.34 -43.35
N ILE A 162 -32.10 34.04 -42.24
CA ILE A 162 -32.51 35.45 -42.26
C ILE A 162 -31.36 36.32 -42.82
N ARG A 163 -30.13 36.09 -42.37
CA ARG A 163 -28.95 36.80 -42.87
C ARG A 163 -28.72 36.55 -44.36
N HIS A 164 -28.82 35.29 -44.79
CA HIS A 164 -28.67 34.92 -46.19
C HIS A 164 -29.74 35.60 -47.07
N LYS A 165 -31.00 35.63 -46.61
CA LYS A 165 -32.09 36.36 -47.30
C LYS A 165 -31.78 37.86 -47.38
N HIS A 166 -31.29 38.46 -46.30
CA HIS A 166 -30.95 39.88 -46.27
C HIS A 166 -29.77 40.21 -47.19
N ASP A 167 -28.72 39.39 -47.17
CA ASP A 167 -27.54 39.56 -48.02
C ASP A 167 -27.88 39.40 -49.50
N LEU A 168 -28.73 38.43 -49.85
CA LEU A 168 -29.26 38.29 -51.21
C LEU A 168 -30.00 39.55 -51.66
N MET A 169 -30.90 40.09 -50.84
CA MET A 169 -31.63 41.33 -51.18
C MET A 169 -30.69 42.52 -51.34
N ARG A 170 -29.66 42.63 -50.50
CA ARG A 170 -28.66 43.71 -50.58
C ARG A 170 -27.80 43.58 -51.83
N ILE A 171 -27.30 42.39 -52.14
CA ILE A 171 -26.51 42.12 -53.34
C ILE A 171 -27.36 42.37 -54.58
N GLU A 172 -28.62 41.94 -54.60
CA GLU A 172 -29.53 42.16 -55.71
C GLU A 172 -29.79 43.66 -55.94
N ALA A 173 -29.98 44.44 -54.87
CA ALA A 173 -30.12 45.90 -54.95
C ALA A 173 -28.83 46.59 -55.43
N GLU A 174 -27.68 46.16 -54.91
CA GLU A 174 -26.38 46.71 -55.29
C GLU A 174 -26.01 46.36 -56.74
N MET A 175 -26.30 45.14 -57.19
CA MET A 175 -26.09 44.71 -58.58
C MET A 175 -27.01 45.46 -59.54
N ARG A 176 -28.26 45.74 -59.15
CA ARG A 176 -29.16 46.60 -59.93
C ARG A 176 -28.64 48.04 -60.03
N ALA A 177 -28.11 48.59 -58.94
CA ALA A 177 -27.54 49.94 -58.92
C ALA A 177 -26.23 50.03 -59.73
N ARG A 178 -25.32 49.07 -59.53
CA ARG A 178 -24.06 48.97 -60.30
C ARG A 178 -24.32 48.76 -61.80
N GLY A 179 -25.34 47.96 -62.15
CA GLY A 179 -25.75 47.76 -63.54
C GLY A 179 -26.26 49.02 -64.23
N GLN A 180 -26.69 50.06 -63.50
CA GLN A 180 -27.04 51.37 -64.06
C GLN A 180 -25.79 52.24 -64.25
N VAL A 181 -24.88 52.24 -63.27
CA VAL A 181 -23.61 53.02 -63.32
C VAL A 181 -22.63 52.47 -64.36
N GLU A 182 -22.55 51.16 -64.55
CA GLU A 182 -21.68 50.53 -65.56
C GLU A 182 -22.18 50.76 -66.99
N ARG A 183 -23.47 51.02 -67.20
CA ARG A 183 -24.01 51.40 -68.51
C ARG A 183 -23.52 52.78 -68.95
N GLU A 184 -23.31 53.68 -68.00
CA GLU A 184 -22.89 55.06 -68.26
C GLU A 184 -21.36 55.19 -68.39
N ASN A 185 -20.59 54.39 -67.66
CA ASN A 185 -19.12 54.47 -67.65
C ASN A 185 -18.41 53.44 -68.56
N ARG A 186 -19.16 52.79 -69.46
CA ARG A 186 -18.70 51.64 -70.26
C ARG A 186 -17.48 51.94 -71.15
N ASP A 187 -17.34 53.18 -71.59
CA ASP A 187 -16.33 53.55 -72.58
C ASP A 187 -14.99 53.95 -71.92
N ILE A 188 -15.02 54.53 -70.71
CA ILE A 188 -13.81 54.91 -69.94
C ILE A 188 -13.09 53.67 -69.38
N ILE A 189 -13.86 52.66 -68.94
CA ILE A 189 -13.31 51.42 -68.34
C ILE A 189 -12.62 50.54 -69.39
N LYS A 190 -13.12 50.52 -70.63
CA LYS A 190 -12.52 49.75 -71.73
C LYS A 190 -11.11 50.21 -72.08
N GLU A 191 -10.87 51.52 -72.05
CA GLU A 191 -9.53 52.08 -72.34
C GLU A 191 -8.53 51.78 -71.22
N GLN A 192 -8.94 51.89 -69.95
CA GLN A 192 -8.07 51.58 -68.81
C GLN A 192 -7.73 50.10 -68.69
N ILE A 193 -8.68 49.20 -69.02
CA ILE A 193 -8.42 47.75 -69.06
C ILE A 193 -7.41 47.41 -70.15
N ARG A 194 -7.45 48.08 -71.29
CA ARG A 194 -6.53 47.85 -72.41
C ARG A 194 -5.09 48.20 -72.04
N LEU A 195 -4.90 49.38 -71.43
CA LEU A 195 -3.58 49.86 -70.99
C LEU A 195 -3.00 48.99 -69.86
N ARG A 196 -3.80 48.63 -68.84
CA ARG A 196 -3.34 47.73 -67.77
C ARG A 196 -3.06 46.30 -68.26
N ALA A 197 -3.82 45.80 -69.23
CA ALA A 197 -3.57 44.47 -69.80
C ALA A 197 -2.23 44.39 -70.54
N GLU A 198 -1.79 45.48 -71.17
CA GLU A 198 -0.50 45.53 -71.87
C GLU A 198 0.70 45.59 -70.89
N GLU A 199 0.59 46.34 -69.80
CA GLU A 199 1.62 46.44 -68.75
C GLU A 199 1.74 45.15 -67.92
N ASP A 200 0.61 44.57 -67.50
CA ASP A 200 0.58 43.32 -66.74
C ASP A 200 1.12 42.15 -67.56
N ARG A 201 0.84 42.11 -68.87
CA ARG A 201 1.30 41.03 -69.75
C ARG A 201 2.82 41.06 -69.89
N LYS A 202 3.44 42.23 -70.05
CA LYS A 202 4.92 42.34 -70.10
C LYS A 202 5.57 41.97 -68.77
N THR A 203 5.08 42.50 -67.66
CA THR A 203 5.68 42.28 -66.33
C THR A 203 5.55 40.82 -65.88
N LYS A 204 4.41 40.18 -66.16
CA LYS A 204 4.21 38.76 -65.86
C LYS A 204 5.04 37.88 -66.79
N ILE A 205 5.20 38.24 -68.07
CA ILE A 205 6.07 37.48 -69.00
C ILE A 205 7.53 37.55 -68.56
N ASP A 206 8.03 38.72 -68.17
CA ASP A 206 9.44 38.86 -67.73
C ASP A 206 9.71 38.17 -66.39
N ALA A 207 8.76 38.22 -65.45
CA ALA A 207 8.84 37.45 -64.21
C ALA A 207 8.79 35.94 -64.46
N ILE A 208 7.90 35.45 -65.33
CA ILE A 208 7.79 34.03 -65.68
C ILE A 208 9.07 33.55 -66.39
N ASN A 209 9.66 34.35 -67.28
CA ASN A 209 10.89 33.98 -67.98
C ASN A 209 12.11 33.94 -67.03
N THR A 210 12.21 34.89 -66.11
CA THR A 210 13.33 34.97 -65.16
C THR A 210 13.24 33.86 -64.12
N TYR A 211 12.07 33.66 -63.50
CA TYR A 211 11.86 32.55 -62.58
C TYR A 211 11.91 31.20 -63.29
N GLY A 212 11.42 31.11 -64.53
CA GLY A 212 11.42 29.90 -65.35
C GLY A 212 12.81 29.46 -65.81
N GLN A 213 13.73 30.39 -66.08
CA GLN A 213 15.12 30.06 -66.38
C GLN A 213 15.85 29.55 -65.14
N VAL A 214 15.73 30.24 -64.00
CA VAL A 214 16.41 29.83 -62.74
C VAL A 214 15.84 28.53 -62.19
N LEU A 215 14.51 28.36 -62.22
CA LEU A 215 13.87 27.08 -61.87
C LEU A 215 14.18 26.00 -62.90
N GLY A 216 14.19 26.30 -64.20
CA GLY A 216 14.43 25.33 -65.26
C GLY A 216 15.85 24.77 -65.25
N THR A 217 16.86 25.61 -65.03
CA THR A 217 18.25 25.16 -64.88
C THR A 217 18.45 24.38 -63.57
N GLY A 218 17.80 24.81 -62.48
CA GLY A 218 17.84 24.11 -61.19
C GLY A 218 17.13 22.75 -61.22
N LEU A 219 15.92 22.68 -61.78
CA LEU A 219 15.12 21.45 -61.90
C LEU A 219 15.70 20.49 -62.92
N SER A 220 16.22 20.94 -64.07
CA SER A 220 16.84 20.02 -65.03
C SER A 220 18.10 19.37 -64.46
N THR A 221 18.90 20.12 -63.70
CA THR A 221 20.07 19.58 -62.99
C THR A 221 19.66 18.60 -61.89
N PHE A 222 18.57 18.89 -61.17
CA PHE A 222 18.01 18.00 -60.15
C PHE A 222 17.41 16.72 -60.75
N LEU A 223 16.64 16.82 -61.84
CA LEU A 223 15.95 15.69 -62.48
C LEU A 223 16.91 14.76 -63.23
N ASN A 224 18.00 15.30 -63.80
CA ASN A 224 18.98 14.49 -64.52
C ASN A 224 20.04 13.86 -63.59
N ASN A 225 20.10 14.26 -62.32
CA ASN A 225 21.09 13.74 -61.37
C ASN A 225 20.43 12.81 -60.34
N TRP A 226 20.49 11.50 -60.62
CA TRP A 226 19.89 10.47 -59.76
C TRP A 226 20.42 10.49 -58.31
N ASN A 227 21.66 10.93 -58.10
CA ASN A 227 22.24 11.09 -56.77
C ASN A 227 21.58 12.23 -55.97
N MET A 228 21.15 13.32 -56.62
CA MET A 228 20.44 14.41 -55.96
C MET A 228 18.99 14.02 -55.63
N ILE A 229 18.31 13.29 -56.52
CA ILE A 229 16.94 12.80 -56.28
C ILE A 229 16.93 11.83 -55.11
N THR A 230 17.86 10.87 -55.07
CA THR A 230 17.96 9.89 -53.99
C THR A 230 18.32 10.54 -52.65
N ALA A 231 19.23 11.52 -52.65
CA ALA A 231 19.55 12.30 -51.45
C ALA A 231 18.36 13.12 -50.95
N PHE A 232 17.60 13.75 -51.85
CA PHE A 232 16.40 14.50 -51.50
C PHE A 232 15.28 13.59 -50.97
N ALA A 233 15.01 12.47 -51.63
CA ALA A 233 14.05 11.48 -51.18
C ALA A 233 14.43 10.92 -49.81
N GLY A 234 15.70 10.53 -49.62
CA GLY A 234 16.21 10.07 -48.34
C GLY A 234 16.10 11.13 -47.23
N GLY A 235 16.44 12.38 -47.55
CA GLY A 235 16.29 13.52 -46.63
C GLY A 235 14.83 13.79 -46.25
N ALA A 236 13.92 13.81 -47.24
CA ALA A 236 12.49 14.01 -47.02
C ALA A 236 11.89 12.88 -46.17
N THR A 237 12.25 11.62 -46.44
CA THR A 237 11.82 10.48 -45.63
C THR A 237 12.39 10.54 -44.21
N LEU A 238 13.64 10.97 -44.02
CA LEU A 238 14.22 11.17 -42.69
C LEU A 238 13.50 12.27 -41.89
N VAL A 239 13.12 13.38 -42.54
CA VAL A 239 12.38 14.46 -41.89
C VAL A 239 10.96 14.00 -41.53
N ILE A 240 10.25 13.37 -42.45
CA ILE A 240 8.88 12.86 -42.22
C ILE A 240 8.90 11.76 -41.16
N GLY A 241 9.83 10.80 -41.27
CA GLY A 241 10.02 9.71 -40.32
C GLY A 241 10.46 10.22 -38.95
N GLY A 242 11.35 11.22 -38.90
CA GLY A 242 11.76 11.90 -37.67
C GLY A 242 10.59 12.61 -36.99
N TYR A 243 9.78 13.37 -37.75
CA TYR A 243 8.59 14.04 -37.24
C TYR A 243 7.56 13.06 -36.67
N TYR A 244 7.23 12.00 -37.43
CA TYR A 244 6.30 10.98 -36.97
C TYR A 244 6.84 10.18 -35.78
N GLY A 245 8.13 9.85 -35.80
CA GLY A 245 8.83 9.20 -34.69
C GLY A 245 8.77 10.02 -33.41
N VAL A 246 9.09 11.31 -33.47
CA VAL A 246 8.98 12.22 -32.32
C VAL A 246 7.53 12.35 -31.86
N LYS A 247 6.57 12.55 -32.77
CA LYS A 247 5.16 12.72 -32.41
C LYS A 247 4.59 11.53 -31.62
N HIS A 248 4.97 10.30 -31.96
CA HIS A 248 4.47 9.10 -31.28
C HIS A 248 5.32 8.70 -30.07
N SER A 249 6.64 8.89 -30.11
CA SER A 249 7.53 8.52 -29.01
C SER A 249 7.53 9.53 -27.86
N PHE A 250 7.24 10.80 -28.12
CA PHE A 250 7.27 11.86 -27.10
C PHE A 250 6.33 11.56 -25.94
N GLY A 251 5.12 11.04 -26.19
CA GLY A 251 4.17 10.69 -25.14
C GLY A 251 4.65 9.55 -24.23
N LEU A 252 5.30 8.53 -24.79
CA LEU A 252 5.83 7.39 -24.04
C LEU A 252 7.05 7.80 -23.19
N VAL A 253 7.97 8.57 -23.78
CA VAL A 253 9.14 9.11 -23.07
C VAL A 253 8.70 10.08 -21.99
N PHE A 254 7.76 10.99 -22.28
CA PHE A 254 7.26 11.95 -21.31
C PHE A 254 6.61 11.25 -20.11
N ARG A 255 5.77 10.23 -20.32
CA ARG A 255 5.15 9.46 -19.23
C ARG A 255 6.19 8.67 -18.40
N ALA A 256 7.22 8.13 -19.05
CA ALA A 256 8.31 7.43 -18.36
C ALA A 256 9.21 8.38 -17.56
N VAL A 257 9.41 9.61 -18.05
CA VAL A 257 10.16 10.66 -17.36
C VAL A 257 9.31 11.24 -16.21
N GLU A 258 8.02 11.43 -16.42
CA GLU A 258 7.08 11.92 -15.42
C GLU A 258 6.93 10.94 -14.25
N SER A 259 6.88 9.64 -14.50
CA SER A 259 6.84 8.65 -13.40
C SER A 259 8.11 8.63 -12.55
N ARG A 260 9.28 8.92 -13.16
CA ARG A 260 10.57 8.99 -12.45
C ARG A 260 10.82 10.32 -11.75
N LEU A 261 10.32 11.44 -12.29
CA LEU A 261 10.62 12.79 -11.81
C LEU A 261 9.44 13.49 -11.12
N GLY A 262 8.23 12.98 -11.30
CA GLY A 262 7.01 13.50 -10.70
C GLY A 262 6.98 13.27 -9.18
N LYS A 263 6.45 14.25 -8.45
CA LYS A 263 6.19 14.10 -7.01
C LYS A 263 4.89 13.29 -6.83
N PRO A 264 4.88 12.21 -6.03
CA PRO A 264 3.64 11.50 -5.72
C PRO A 264 2.70 12.38 -4.89
N SER A 265 1.39 12.14 -5.01
CA SER A 265 0.34 13.00 -4.42
C SER A 265 0.40 13.08 -2.89
N LEU A 266 0.89 12.04 -2.22
CA LEU A 266 1.04 11.99 -0.76
C LEU A 266 2.23 12.80 -0.21
N VAL A 267 3.19 13.18 -1.06
CA VAL A 267 4.38 13.91 -0.63
C VAL A 267 4.09 15.41 -0.67
N ARG A 268 3.93 16.00 0.51
CA ARG A 268 3.68 17.45 0.68
C ARG A 268 4.93 18.26 0.38
N GLU A 269 6.06 17.84 0.94
CA GLU A 269 7.35 18.52 0.77
C GLU A 269 8.44 17.52 0.40
N THR A 270 9.31 17.93 -0.53
CA THR A 270 10.47 17.14 -0.95
C THR A 270 11.68 18.02 -1.24
N SER A 271 12.88 17.49 -1.01
CA SER A 271 14.14 18.09 -1.49
C SER A 271 14.51 17.68 -2.91
N ARG A 272 13.81 16.71 -3.52
CA ARG A 272 14.14 16.23 -4.86
C ARG A 272 13.93 17.33 -5.89
N PHE A 273 14.75 17.28 -6.93
CA PHE A 273 14.61 18.17 -8.06
C PHE A 273 13.24 17.95 -8.71
N THR A 274 12.42 19.00 -8.75
CA THR A 274 11.13 19.00 -9.45
C THR A 274 11.19 20.06 -10.53
N VAL A 275 10.91 19.66 -11.78
CA VAL A 275 10.97 20.55 -12.95
C VAL A 275 10.16 21.83 -12.73
N GLY A 276 8.94 21.73 -12.20
CA GLY A 276 8.10 22.90 -11.90
C GLY A 276 8.67 23.86 -10.85
N ARG A 277 9.52 23.39 -9.93
CA ARG A 277 10.20 24.25 -8.94
C ARG A 277 11.42 24.93 -9.55
N ALA A 278 12.15 24.23 -10.42
CA ALA A 278 13.30 24.77 -11.13
C ALA A 278 12.91 25.93 -12.06
N PHE A 279 11.76 25.84 -12.73
CA PHE A 279 11.22 26.93 -13.56
C PHE A 279 10.83 28.17 -12.73
N LYS A 280 10.19 27.98 -11.58
CA LYS A 280 9.78 29.11 -10.72
C LYS A 280 10.96 29.78 -10.00
N HIS A 281 11.97 28.99 -9.60
CA HIS A 281 13.11 29.48 -8.84
C HIS A 281 14.45 28.89 -9.34
N PRO A 282 14.96 29.32 -10.52
CA PRO A 282 16.17 28.75 -11.11
C PRO A 282 17.41 29.02 -10.26
N ILE A 283 17.58 30.26 -9.78
CA ILE A 283 18.76 30.69 -9.00
C ILE A 283 18.85 29.95 -7.66
N GLN A 284 17.73 29.78 -6.95
CA GLN A 284 17.71 29.06 -5.68
C GLN A 284 17.99 27.56 -5.86
N THR A 285 17.52 26.98 -6.97
CA THR A 285 17.75 25.56 -7.29
C THR A 285 19.23 25.28 -7.50
N VAL A 286 19.92 26.13 -8.28
CA VAL A 286 21.38 26.03 -8.50
C VAL A 286 22.15 26.26 -7.21
N LYS A 287 21.77 27.29 -6.42
CA LYS A 287 22.40 27.59 -5.13
C LYS A 287 22.31 26.44 -4.13
N ASN A 288 21.18 25.74 -4.08
CA ASN A 288 20.98 24.60 -3.18
C ASN A 288 21.71 23.33 -3.66
N MET A 289 22.02 23.22 -4.96
CA MET A 289 22.80 22.11 -5.50
C MET A 289 24.29 22.18 -5.12
N ILE A 290 24.82 23.40 -4.93
CA ILE A 290 26.25 23.66 -4.67
C ILE A 290 26.57 23.82 -3.17
N ARG A 291 25.55 24.00 -2.32
CA ARG A 291 25.75 24.20 -0.87
C ARG A 291 26.31 22.96 -0.17
N LYS A 292 27.35 23.16 0.65
CA LYS A 292 27.88 22.13 1.56
C LYS A 292 26.85 21.78 2.65
N PRO A 293 26.84 20.54 3.17
CA PRO A 293 25.97 20.15 4.27
C PRO A 293 26.30 20.94 5.54
N ASP A 294 25.29 21.60 6.12
CA ASP A 294 25.37 22.29 7.42
C ASP A 294 25.35 21.28 8.59
N ASP A 295 25.73 21.70 9.80
CA ASP A 295 25.62 20.90 11.04
C ASP A 295 24.15 20.46 11.29
N PRO A 296 23.89 19.17 11.64
CA PRO A 296 22.53 18.62 11.76
C PRO A 296 21.74 19.24 12.92
N LEU A 297 22.41 19.82 13.92
CA LEU A 297 21.80 20.35 15.14
C LEU A 297 21.83 21.88 15.19
N LYS A 298 22.30 22.54 14.12
CA LYS A 298 22.39 24.00 14.05
C LYS A 298 21.01 24.65 14.23
N GLY A 299 20.84 25.37 15.33
CA GLY A 299 19.60 26.09 15.66
C GLY A 299 18.55 25.24 16.39
N ILE A 300 18.86 24.00 16.79
CA ILE A 300 17.97 23.16 17.59
C ILE A 300 18.51 23.11 19.02
N ILE A 301 17.77 23.68 19.98
CA ILE A 301 18.15 23.67 21.39
C ILE A 301 17.62 22.38 22.01
N LEU A 302 18.51 21.55 22.55
CA LEU A 302 18.19 20.23 23.09
C LEU A 302 18.80 20.07 24.49
N LYS A 303 18.26 19.13 25.28
CA LYS A 303 18.94 18.67 26.49
C LYS A 303 20.23 17.94 26.08
N PRO A 304 21.35 18.08 26.80
CA PRO A 304 22.65 17.50 26.41
C PRO A 304 22.60 16.00 26.10
N SER A 305 21.89 15.22 26.92
CA SER A 305 21.75 13.77 26.73
C SER A 305 20.92 13.37 25.50
N LEU A 306 20.00 14.24 25.05
CA LEU A 306 19.25 14.03 23.81
C LEU A 306 20.08 14.49 22.61
N GLU A 307 20.83 15.58 22.76
CA GLU A 307 21.74 16.08 21.73
C GLU A 307 22.77 15.02 21.33
N GLU A 308 23.42 14.39 22.31
CA GLU A 308 24.40 13.32 22.08
C GLU A 308 23.80 12.16 21.27
N LYS A 309 22.64 11.64 21.68
CA LYS A 309 21.95 10.56 20.97
C LYS A 309 21.57 10.94 19.54
N LEU A 310 21.05 12.16 19.34
CA LEU A 310 20.67 12.64 18.01
C LEU A 310 21.89 12.90 17.12
N ARG A 311 23.01 13.32 17.71
CA ARG A 311 24.30 13.48 17.03
C ARG A 311 24.85 12.13 16.57
N ASP A 312 24.79 11.11 17.42
CA ASP A 312 25.18 9.74 17.05
C ASP A 312 24.35 9.19 15.90
N ILE A 313 23.03 9.42 15.93
CA ILE A 313 22.13 9.08 14.82
C ILE A 313 22.54 9.80 13.54
N ALA A 314 22.88 11.08 13.61
CA ALA A 314 23.26 11.87 12.45
C ALA A 314 24.59 11.41 11.84
N ILE A 315 25.59 11.14 12.68
CA ILE A 315 26.88 10.59 12.25
C ILE A 315 26.66 9.21 11.62
N ALA A 316 25.94 8.32 12.31
CA ALA A 316 25.67 6.99 11.78
C ALA A 316 24.98 7.05 10.42
N THR A 317 23.91 7.84 10.28
CA THR A 317 23.14 7.98 9.04
C THR A 317 24.00 8.47 7.87
N ARG A 318 24.89 9.45 8.13
CA ARG A 318 25.81 9.98 7.10
C ARG A 318 26.82 8.94 6.62
N HIS A 319 27.27 8.05 7.51
CA HIS A 319 28.23 7.01 7.20
C HIS A 319 27.59 5.70 6.70
N THR A 320 26.31 5.44 7.01
CA THR A 320 25.56 4.25 6.59
C THR A 320 25.69 3.99 5.09
N LYS A 321 25.47 5.02 4.27
CA LYS A 321 25.54 4.88 2.81
C LYS A 321 26.96 4.57 2.31
N LYS A 322 27.99 5.19 2.90
CA LYS A 322 29.39 4.93 2.54
C LYS A 322 29.80 3.51 2.88
N ASN A 323 29.27 2.98 3.99
CA ASN A 323 29.59 1.65 4.49
C ASN A 323 28.62 0.57 3.99
N ASN A 324 27.75 0.89 3.02
CA ASN A 324 26.72 0.00 2.49
C ASN A 324 25.85 -0.68 3.57
N GLY A 325 25.58 0.04 4.66
CA GLY A 325 24.77 -0.44 5.78
C GLY A 325 23.27 -0.19 5.58
N TYR A 326 22.45 -0.82 6.41
CA TYR A 326 21.00 -0.59 6.43
C TYR A 326 20.64 0.70 7.19
N PHE A 327 19.67 1.45 6.65
CA PHE A 327 19.12 2.62 7.34
C PHE A 327 18.22 2.21 8.52
N ARG A 328 18.23 3.03 9.58
CA ARG A 328 17.42 2.80 10.77
C ARG A 328 16.07 3.50 10.65
N ASN A 329 15.01 2.84 11.09
CA ASN A 329 13.70 3.45 11.28
C ASN A 329 13.65 4.14 12.65
N ILE A 330 13.31 5.43 12.68
CA ILE A 330 13.32 6.24 13.89
C ILE A 330 11.93 6.78 14.14
N LEU A 331 11.38 6.48 15.32
CA LEU A 331 10.12 7.05 15.79
C LEU A 331 10.42 8.20 16.76
N MET A 332 10.04 9.41 16.37
CA MET A 332 10.13 10.60 17.24
C MET A 332 8.74 10.95 17.78
N TYR A 333 8.58 10.96 19.11
CA TYR A 333 7.32 11.31 19.77
C TYR A 333 7.48 12.51 20.70
N GLY A 334 6.37 13.18 21.00
CA GLY A 334 6.32 14.33 21.92
C GLY A 334 5.25 15.35 21.50
N PRO A 335 5.03 16.40 22.33
CA PRO A 335 4.05 17.45 22.05
C PRO A 335 4.20 18.11 20.66
N PRO A 336 3.14 18.66 20.05
CA PRO A 336 3.27 19.42 18.82
C PRO A 336 4.21 20.61 19.02
N GLY A 337 4.97 20.98 17.99
CA GLY A 337 5.92 22.12 18.06
C GLY A 337 7.30 21.83 18.66
N THR A 338 7.59 20.62 19.15
CA THR A 338 8.92 20.27 19.71
C THR A 338 10.04 20.03 18.68
N GLY A 339 9.90 20.54 17.45
CA GLY A 339 10.98 20.49 16.45
C GLY A 339 11.24 19.13 15.77
N LYS A 340 10.40 18.10 15.98
CA LYS A 340 10.56 16.77 15.36
C LYS A 340 10.78 16.82 13.83
N THR A 341 9.89 17.50 13.12
CA THR A 341 9.98 17.67 11.65
C THR A 341 11.20 18.51 11.24
N MET A 342 11.59 19.48 12.06
CA MET A 342 12.76 20.31 11.79
C MET A 342 14.05 19.50 11.89
N PHE A 343 14.17 18.66 12.92
CA PHE A 343 15.30 17.74 13.07
C PHE A 343 15.39 16.77 11.89
N ALA A 344 14.28 16.15 11.47
CA ALA A 344 14.27 15.24 10.32
C ALA A 344 14.77 15.90 9.02
N LYS A 345 14.33 17.15 8.75
CA LYS A 345 14.81 17.95 7.61
C LYS A 345 16.32 18.24 7.71
N SER A 346 16.77 18.61 8.91
CA SER A 346 18.18 18.93 9.16
C SER A 346 19.08 17.70 9.01
N LEU A 347 18.64 16.56 9.55
CA LEU A 347 19.31 15.27 9.44
C LEU A 347 19.51 14.85 7.98
N ALA A 348 18.47 14.95 7.15
CA ALA A 348 18.56 14.62 5.73
C ALA A 348 19.54 15.56 5.00
N LYS A 349 19.46 16.87 5.25
CA LYS A 349 20.35 17.87 4.67
C LYS A 349 21.82 17.65 5.07
N HIS A 350 22.09 17.35 6.33
CA HIS A 350 23.43 17.06 6.83
C HIS A 350 24.01 15.76 6.24
N SER A 351 23.17 14.74 6.14
CA SER A 351 23.56 13.44 5.60
C SER A 351 23.69 13.44 4.07
N GLY A 352 23.29 14.52 3.41
CA GLY A 352 23.28 14.63 1.94
C GLY A 352 22.22 13.75 1.26
N MET A 353 21.19 13.36 2.01
CA MET A 353 20.08 12.52 1.56
C MET A 353 18.93 13.36 1.04
N HIS A 354 18.04 12.75 0.26
CA HIS A 354 16.77 13.38 -0.05
C HIS A 354 15.78 13.20 1.10
N TYR A 355 14.91 14.20 1.32
CA TYR A 355 13.78 14.09 2.23
C TYR A 355 12.46 14.16 1.49
N ALA A 356 11.46 13.47 2.03
CA ALA A 356 10.07 13.56 1.64
C ALA A 356 9.21 13.52 2.89
N ILE A 357 8.27 14.46 3.00
CA ILE A 357 7.36 14.57 4.15
C ILE A 357 5.96 14.24 3.68
N MET A 358 5.38 13.24 4.34
CA MET A 358 3.98 12.85 4.22
C MET A 358 3.31 12.97 5.57
N THR A 359 2.00 13.24 5.58
CA THR A 359 1.18 13.33 6.79
C THR A 359 0.20 12.17 6.80
N GLY A 360 0.05 11.48 7.93
CA GLY A 360 -0.92 10.38 8.05
C GLY A 360 -2.37 10.80 7.74
N GLY A 361 -2.71 12.06 8.04
CA GLY A 361 -4.00 12.65 7.69
C GLY A 361 -4.27 12.76 6.18
N ASP A 362 -3.26 12.69 5.32
CA ASP A 362 -3.44 12.67 3.87
C ASP A 362 -3.72 11.25 3.34
N ILE A 363 -3.44 10.21 4.14
CA ILE A 363 -3.62 8.80 3.76
C ILE A 363 -5.02 8.31 4.15
N ALA A 364 -5.49 8.67 5.34
CA ALA A 364 -6.77 8.20 5.87
C ALA A 364 -7.98 8.47 4.93
N PRO A 365 -8.10 9.64 4.27
CA PRO A 365 -9.22 9.91 3.35
C PRO A 365 -9.21 9.08 2.07
N MET A 366 -8.06 8.50 1.69
CA MET A 366 -7.90 7.76 0.42
C MET A 366 -8.46 6.34 0.48
N GLY A 367 -8.85 5.84 1.66
CA GLY A 367 -9.39 4.49 1.82
C GLY A 367 -8.51 3.41 1.18
N LYS A 368 -9.08 2.62 0.26
CA LYS A 368 -8.37 1.54 -0.45
C LYS A 368 -7.22 2.05 -1.34
N GLU A 369 -7.31 3.28 -1.86
CA GLU A 369 -6.28 3.86 -2.72
C GLU A 369 -5.04 4.31 -1.92
N GLY A 370 -5.16 4.46 -0.60
CA GLY A 370 -4.06 4.85 0.27
C GLY A 370 -2.88 3.88 0.22
N VAL A 371 -3.15 2.57 0.12
CA VAL A 371 -2.11 1.54 0.00
C VAL A 371 -1.34 1.69 -1.31
N THR A 372 -2.06 1.86 -2.42
CA THR A 372 -1.46 2.09 -3.75
C THR A 372 -0.65 3.38 -3.78
N ALA A 373 -1.15 4.44 -3.16
CA ALA A 373 -0.44 5.71 -3.07
C ALA A 373 0.83 5.57 -2.21
N MET A 374 0.79 4.79 -1.13
CA MET A 374 1.95 4.49 -0.31
C MET A 374 3.03 3.71 -1.09
N HIS A 375 2.63 2.69 -1.85
CA HIS A 375 3.56 1.98 -2.75
C HIS A 375 4.22 2.93 -3.75
N LYS A 376 3.45 3.84 -4.38
CA LYS A 376 4.03 4.86 -5.27
C LYS A 376 5.06 5.75 -4.57
N VAL A 377 4.86 6.09 -3.29
CA VAL A 377 5.83 6.86 -2.51
C VAL A 377 7.12 6.07 -2.29
N PHE A 378 7.02 4.78 -1.94
CA PHE A 378 8.19 3.91 -1.75
C PHE A 378 8.94 3.65 -3.05
N ASP A 379 8.23 3.32 -4.13
CA ASP A 379 8.83 3.14 -5.46
C ASP A 379 9.54 4.40 -5.91
N TRP A 380 8.88 5.55 -5.74
CA TRP A 380 9.49 6.84 -6.00
C TRP A 380 10.72 7.05 -5.11
N ALA A 381 10.67 6.76 -3.81
CA ALA A 381 11.83 6.88 -2.92
C ALA A 381 13.01 6.01 -3.38
N HIS A 382 12.77 4.77 -3.82
CA HIS A 382 13.80 3.86 -4.33
C HIS A 382 14.52 4.36 -5.59
N THR A 383 13.90 5.24 -6.38
CA THR A 383 14.61 5.87 -7.52
C THR A 383 15.67 6.89 -7.09
N SER A 384 15.75 7.24 -5.80
CA SER A 384 16.73 8.22 -5.28
C SER A 384 18.13 7.61 -5.22
N SER A 385 19.09 8.22 -5.92
CA SER A 385 20.50 7.83 -5.79
C SER A 385 21.16 8.34 -4.51
N LYS A 386 20.53 9.27 -3.77
CA LYS A 386 21.12 9.93 -2.60
C LYS A 386 20.80 9.24 -1.26
N GLY A 387 20.05 8.15 -1.28
CA GLY A 387 19.30 7.68 -0.12
C GLY A 387 17.90 8.25 -0.18
#